data_AF-A0A1I5UJ79-F1
#
_entry.id   AF-A0A1I5UJ79-F1
#
_cell.length_a   1.000
_cell.length_b   1.000
_cell.length_c   1.000
_cell.angle_alpha   90.00
_cell.angle_beta   90.00
_cell.angle_gamma   90.00
#
_symmetry.space_group_name_H-M   'P 1'
#
loop_
_entity.id
_entity.type
_entity.pdbx_description
1 polymer ?
#
loop_
_entity_poly.entity_id
_entity_poly.type
_entity_poly.pdbx_seq_one_letter_code
_entity_poly.pdbx_strand_id
1 'polypeptide(L)'
;MKKPIKMISFLLVLILTVGLFSGCTGTSSDKTGDTTTKVEKDSTDKNDEKPAESETKEGESEAGSFALPIVDKPITFTYWVPFGGTAKEIIPDLSQNEVYQELEKLTNVKIEFIHPPEGQETEHFNLMISSGDLPDIIEQGERYKGGINKAIADGIYIRLNELVDKYAPNFKKS
;
A
#
# COMPACT_ATOMS: atom_id res chain seq x y z
N MET A 1 -46.64 -38.38 21.92
CA MET A 1 -45.16 -38.27 21.95
C MET A 1 -44.81 -36.77 21.93
N LYS A 2 -44.39 -36.20 23.07
CA LYS A 2 -44.05 -34.77 23.20
C LYS A 2 -42.54 -34.60 22.95
N LYS A 3 -42.16 -33.71 22.03
CA LYS A 3 -40.79 -33.56 21.48
C LYS A 3 -39.79 -33.03 22.53
N PRO A 4 -38.52 -33.49 22.56
CA PRO A 4 -37.54 -33.17 23.62
C PRO A 4 -36.79 -31.84 23.41
N ILE A 5 -37.39 -30.87 22.71
CA ILE A 5 -36.71 -29.61 22.31
C ILE A 5 -36.37 -28.74 23.54
N LYS A 6 -37.17 -28.82 24.61
CA LYS A 6 -36.92 -28.05 25.84
C LYS A 6 -35.74 -28.58 26.68
N MET A 7 -35.36 -29.85 26.55
CA MET A 7 -34.21 -30.40 27.27
C MET A 7 -32.87 -30.06 26.62
N ILE A 8 -32.84 -29.92 25.30
CA ILE A 8 -31.60 -29.57 24.55
C ILE A 8 -31.19 -28.11 24.83
N SER A 9 -32.16 -27.20 24.98
CA SER A 9 -31.88 -25.80 25.31
C SER A 9 -31.31 -25.60 26.73
N PHE A 10 -31.63 -26.49 27.66
CA PHE A 10 -31.14 -26.40 29.04
C PHE A 10 -29.71 -26.97 29.18
N LEU A 11 -29.35 -27.93 28.33
CA LEU A 11 -28.01 -28.53 28.31
C LEU A 11 -26.95 -27.60 27.69
N LEU A 12 -27.32 -26.76 26.72
CA LEU A 12 -26.39 -25.84 26.04
C LEU A 12 -25.97 -24.65 26.93
N VAL A 13 -26.86 -24.18 27.81
CA VAL A 13 -26.59 -23.05 28.72
C VAL A 13 -25.70 -23.46 29.90
N LEU A 14 -25.72 -24.74 30.29
CA LEU A 14 -24.90 -25.27 31.39
C LEU A 14 -23.42 -25.46 31.01
N ILE A 15 -23.11 -25.57 29.71
CA ILE A 15 -21.74 -25.78 29.21
C ILE A 15 -20.96 -24.45 29.10
N LEU A 16 -21.66 -23.31 29.07
CA LEU A 16 -21.03 -21.99 28.88
C LEU A 16 -20.50 -21.34 30.18
N THR A 17 -20.80 -21.91 31.36
CA THR A 17 -20.47 -21.29 32.66
C THR A 17 -19.23 -21.86 33.36
N VAL A 18 -18.50 -22.80 32.74
CA VAL A 18 -17.33 -23.49 33.36
C VAL A 18 -15.97 -22.93 32.88
N GLY A 19 -15.95 -21.83 32.13
CA GLY A 19 -14.73 -21.30 31.49
C GLY A 19 -13.90 -20.28 32.27
N LEU A 20 -14.21 -19.99 33.54
CA LEU A 20 -13.46 -19.00 34.32
C LEU A 20 -12.91 -19.66 35.58
N PHE A 21 -11.59 -19.53 35.78
CA PHE A 21 -10.74 -19.90 36.94
C PHE A 21 -9.68 -20.99 36.70
N SER A 22 -8.56 -20.57 36.11
CA SER A 22 -7.17 -20.94 36.46
C SER A 22 -6.26 -19.87 35.83
N GLY A 23 -5.36 -19.14 36.48
CA GLY A 23 -4.77 -19.22 37.81
C GLY A 23 -3.23 -19.38 37.73
N CYS A 24 -2.48 -18.40 38.28
CA CYS A 24 -1.02 -18.29 38.54
C CYS A 24 -0.06 -18.05 37.34
N THR A 25 0.74 -16.98 37.25
CA THR A 25 1.81 -16.40 38.11
C THR A 25 3.14 -17.18 38.14
N GLY A 26 4.24 -16.49 37.78
CA GLY A 26 5.66 -16.91 37.88
C GLY A 26 6.54 -16.11 36.91
N THR A 27 7.09 -14.95 37.32
CA THR A 27 8.44 -14.73 37.90
C THR A 27 9.54 -14.45 36.86
N SER A 28 10.19 -13.30 37.08
CA SER A 28 11.31 -12.67 36.39
C SER A 28 12.61 -13.49 36.33
N SER A 29 13.43 -13.29 35.28
CA SER A 29 14.75 -12.60 35.37
C SER A 29 15.63 -12.78 34.13
N ASP A 30 16.30 -11.66 33.79
CA ASP A 30 17.42 -11.42 32.86
C ASP A 30 18.56 -12.45 32.86
N LYS A 31 19.24 -12.61 31.71
CA LYS A 31 20.56 -11.97 31.42
C LYS A 31 21.18 -12.38 30.07
N THR A 32 21.46 -11.35 29.28
CA THR A 32 22.71 -10.99 28.57
C THR A 32 23.87 -12.00 28.52
N GLY A 33 24.47 -12.12 27.33
CA GLY A 33 25.81 -12.66 27.11
C GLY A 33 26.36 -12.37 25.70
N ASP A 34 26.92 -11.16 25.53
CA ASP A 34 27.84 -10.77 24.45
C ASP A 34 29.17 -11.56 24.54
N THR A 35 29.82 -11.84 23.41
CA THR A 35 31.29 -11.82 23.26
C THR A 35 31.69 -11.82 21.78
N THR A 36 32.24 -10.67 21.39
CA THR A 36 33.06 -10.41 20.20
C THR A 36 34.45 -11.09 20.29
N THR A 37 35.12 -11.35 19.14
CA THR A 37 36.59 -11.24 18.85
C THR A 37 36.98 -12.26 17.72
N LYS A 38 37.79 -12.04 16.67
CA LYS A 38 38.54 -10.93 16.02
C LYS A 38 39.45 -11.57 14.91
N VAL A 39 39.47 -11.00 13.68
CA VAL A 39 40.63 -10.79 12.72
C VAL A 39 41.38 -12.04 12.17
N GLU A 40 41.90 -12.19 10.93
CA GLU A 40 42.68 -11.39 9.94
C GLU A 40 42.61 -12.11 8.55
N LYS A 41 42.40 -11.44 7.41
CA LYS A 41 43.38 -11.00 6.36
C LYS A 41 44.12 -12.10 5.58
N ASP A 42 44.01 -12.11 4.24
CA ASP A 42 45.12 -11.84 3.28
C ASP A 42 44.76 -12.11 1.78
N SER A 43 45.05 -11.10 0.93
CA SER A 43 45.57 -11.11 -0.48
C SER A 43 44.87 -11.88 -1.63
N THR A 44 44.91 -11.51 -2.94
CA THR A 44 45.34 -10.34 -3.75
C THR A 44 45.00 -10.64 -5.25
N ASP A 45 44.64 -9.60 -6.03
CA ASP A 45 44.70 -9.38 -7.51
C ASP A 45 44.15 -10.36 -8.57
N LYS A 46 43.28 -9.86 -9.47
CA LYS A 46 43.70 -9.35 -10.81
C LYS A 46 42.56 -8.70 -11.61
N ASN A 47 42.94 -7.61 -12.29
CA ASN A 47 42.26 -6.85 -13.34
C ASN A 47 41.66 -7.72 -14.47
N ASP A 48 40.56 -7.27 -15.10
CA ASP A 48 40.61 -6.74 -16.48
C ASP A 48 39.28 -6.09 -16.92
N GLU A 49 39.46 -4.86 -17.42
CA GLU A 49 38.75 -4.07 -18.44
C GLU A 49 37.25 -4.21 -18.81
N LYS A 50 36.62 -3.03 -18.74
CA LYS A 50 35.46 -2.45 -19.45
C LYS A 50 35.39 -2.81 -20.95
N PRO A 51 34.20 -2.75 -21.62
CA PRO A 51 33.59 -1.46 -22.03
C PRO A 51 32.06 -1.41 -21.73
N ALA A 52 31.49 -0.35 -21.14
CA ALA A 52 31.03 0.89 -21.79
C ALA A 52 30.13 0.69 -23.03
N GLU A 53 28.81 0.67 -22.82
CA GLU A 53 27.71 1.44 -23.47
C GLU A 53 26.40 0.77 -23.03
N SER A 54 25.33 1.43 -22.60
CA SER A 54 24.72 2.64 -23.14
C SER A 54 24.06 3.40 -21.99
N GLU A 55 24.61 4.57 -21.67
CA GLU A 55 23.89 5.63 -20.99
C GLU A 55 22.79 6.10 -21.94
N THR A 56 21.56 5.65 -21.72
CA THR A 56 20.40 6.36 -22.24
C THR A 56 20.44 7.73 -21.59
N LYS A 57 20.80 8.74 -22.39
CA LYS A 57 20.62 10.15 -22.06
C LYS A 57 19.17 10.34 -21.63
N GLU A 58 18.93 10.34 -20.33
CA GLU A 58 17.74 10.95 -19.77
C GLU A 58 17.85 12.43 -20.12
N GLY A 59 17.05 12.83 -21.10
CA GLY A 59 16.89 14.22 -21.48
C GLY A 59 16.58 15.02 -20.22
N GLU A 60 17.46 15.95 -19.94
CA GLU A 60 17.20 17.10 -19.09
C GLU A 60 16.01 17.84 -19.73
N SER A 61 14.78 17.44 -19.36
CA SER A 61 13.59 18.17 -19.76
C SER A 61 13.60 19.45 -18.93
N GLU A 62 13.83 20.58 -19.58
CA GLU A 62 13.65 21.87 -18.92
C GLU A 62 12.31 21.90 -18.19
N ALA A 63 12.37 22.23 -16.90
CA ALA A 63 11.22 22.29 -16.01
C ALA A 63 10.23 23.37 -16.46
N GLY A 64 9.35 23.05 -17.41
CA GLY A 64 8.43 24.04 -17.95
C GLY A 64 7.44 23.61 -19.01
N SER A 65 7.67 22.53 -19.75
CA SER A 65 6.72 22.10 -20.78
C SER A 65 6.74 20.58 -20.96
N PHE A 66 5.71 19.90 -20.45
CA PHE A 66 5.37 18.56 -20.94
C PHE A 66 4.48 18.74 -22.16
N ALA A 67 4.86 18.09 -23.26
CA ALA A 67 3.97 17.93 -24.40
C ALA A 67 2.89 16.89 -24.06
N LEU A 68 1.68 17.12 -24.58
CA LEU A 68 0.63 16.12 -24.56
C LEU A 68 0.66 15.33 -25.89
N PRO A 69 0.44 14.01 -25.87
CA PRO A 69 0.20 13.18 -24.68
C PRO A 69 1.45 12.95 -23.83
N ILE A 70 1.27 12.73 -22.53
CA ILE A 70 2.38 12.53 -21.57
C ILE A 70 3.16 11.25 -21.89
N VAL A 71 2.48 10.23 -22.43
CA VAL A 71 3.09 8.99 -22.90
C VAL A 71 2.65 8.66 -24.34
N ASP A 72 3.58 8.15 -25.15
CA ASP A 72 3.31 7.82 -26.56
C ASP A 72 2.33 6.67 -26.74
N LYS A 73 2.33 5.72 -25.81
CA LYS A 73 1.45 4.54 -25.82
C LYS A 73 0.58 4.54 -24.57
N PRO A 74 -0.71 4.17 -24.69
CA PRO A 74 -1.59 4.08 -23.54
C PRO A 74 -1.01 3.17 -22.44
N ILE A 75 -0.99 3.68 -21.22
CA ILE A 75 -0.65 2.91 -20.01
C ILE A 75 -1.83 2.92 -19.05
N THR A 76 -1.96 1.87 -18.26
CA THR A 76 -3.05 1.71 -17.29
C THR A 76 -2.46 1.59 -15.90
N PHE A 77 -3.01 2.34 -14.95
CA PHE A 77 -2.73 2.20 -13.51
C PHE A 77 -3.99 1.83 -12.75
N THR A 78 -3.82 1.06 -11.69
CA THR A 78 -4.86 0.76 -10.70
C THR A 78 -4.84 1.79 -9.57
N TYR A 79 -6.02 2.31 -9.20
CA TYR A 79 -6.14 3.37 -8.19
C TYR A 79 -7.20 3.01 -7.15
N TRP A 80 -6.76 2.69 -5.94
CA TRP A 80 -7.66 2.55 -4.80
C TRP A 80 -8.03 3.91 -4.22
N VAL A 81 -9.32 4.23 -4.24
CA VAL A 81 -9.85 5.52 -3.80
C VAL A 81 -11.25 5.37 -3.26
N PRO A 82 -11.52 5.80 -2.01
CA PRO A 82 -12.87 5.89 -1.48
C PRO A 82 -13.76 6.79 -2.33
N PHE A 83 -14.91 6.26 -2.75
CA PHE A 83 -15.88 7.00 -3.54
C PHE A 83 -17.30 6.66 -3.08
N GLY A 84 -18.04 7.67 -2.65
CA GLY A 84 -19.32 7.56 -1.96
C GLY A 84 -20.12 8.86 -1.95
N GLY A 85 -21.16 8.91 -1.13
CA GLY A 85 -22.05 10.06 -1.03
C GLY A 85 -22.87 10.32 -2.30
N THR A 86 -23.40 11.54 -2.43
CA THR A 86 -24.34 11.93 -3.50
C THR A 86 -23.76 11.80 -4.90
N ALA A 87 -22.44 11.90 -5.06
CA ALA A 87 -21.79 11.72 -6.36
C ALA A 87 -22.01 10.30 -6.91
N LYS A 88 -22.03 9.28 -6.04
CA LYS A 88 -22.22 7.87 -6.42
C LYS A 88 -23.64 7.56 -6.90
N GLU A 89 -24.61 8.41 -6.55
CA GLU A 89 -25.99 8.32 -7.05
C GLU A 89 -26.10 8.75 -8.52
N ILE A 90 -25.16 9.57 -8.99
CA ILE A 90 -25.14 10.14 -10.35
C ILE A 90 -24.16 9.36 -11.23
N ILE A 91 -22.94 9.14 -10.74
CA ILE A 91 -21.91 8.37 -11.43
C ILE A 91 -21.53 7.17 -10.54
N PRO A 92 -21.78 5.92 -10.96
CA PRO A 92 -21.54 4.76 -10.10
C PRO A 92 -20.04 4.48 -9.87
N ASP A 93 -19.18 5.02 -10.73
CA ASP A 93 -17.72 4.82 -10.73
C ASP A 93 -17.00 6.09 -11.19
N LEU A 94 -15.80 6.37 -10.67
CA LEU A 94 -15.02 7.54 -11.07
C LEU A 94 -14.58 7.47 -12.54
N SER A 95 -14.55 6.30 -13.18
CA SER A 95 -14.30 6.18 -14.62
C SER A 95 -15.38 6.86 -15.47
N GLN A 96 -16.56 7.13 -14.92
CA GLN A 96 -17.65 7.84 -15.60
C GLN A 96 -17.56 9.36 -15.42
N ASN A 97 -16.59 9.85 -14.63
CA ASN A 97 -16.37 11.27 -14.48
C ASN A 97 -15.72 11.85 -15.75
N GLU A 98 -16.35 12.89 -16.31
CA GLU A 98 -15.88 13.54 -17.55
C GLU A 98 -14.45 14.09 -17.44
N VAL A 99 -14.03 14.53 -16.25
CA VAL A 99 -12.67 15.02 -16.02
C VAL A 99 -11.66 13.88 -16.19
N TYR A 100 -11.92 12.71 -15.62
CA TYR A 100 -11.01 11.56 -15.77
C TYR A 100 -10.97 11.05 -17.21
N GLN A 101 -12.11 11.04 -17.91
CA GLN A 101 -12.16 10.66 -19.33
C GLN A 101 -11.37 11.63 -20.22
N GLU A 102 -11.42 12.94 -19.94
CA GLU A 102 -10.65 13.92 -20.69
C GLU A 102 -9.16 13.86 -20.35
N LEU A 103 -8.81 13.64 -19.09
CA LEU A 103 -7.42 13.41 -18.68
C LEU A 103 -6.83 12.17 -19.36
N GLU A 104 -7.58 11.08 -19.49
CA GLU A 104 -7.13 9.89 -20.21
C GLU A 104 -6.79 10.21 -21.68
N LYS A 105 -7.66 10.94 -22.39
CA LYS A 105 -7.42 11.36 -23.79
C LYS A 105 -6.21 12.28 -23.93
N LEU A 106 -6.05 13.22 -22.99
CA LEU A 106 -4.97 14.21 -23.03
C LEU A 106 -3.63 13.59 -22.67
N THR A 107 -3.59 12.61 -21.76
CA THR A 107 -2.34 12.10 -21.18
C THR A 107 -1.92 10.73 -21.72
N ASN A 108 -2.83 9.98 -22.37
CA ASN A 108 -2.70 8.55 -22.64
C ASN A 108 -2.53 7.68 -21.37
N VAL A 109 -2.98 8.17 -20.21
CA VAL A 109 -2.96 7.42 -18.95
C VAL A 109 -4.39 7.05 -18.57
N LYS A 110 -4.69 5.76 -18.58
CA LYS A 110 -5.96 5.20 -18.12
C LYS A 110 -5.86 4.84 -16.65
N ILE A 111 -6.91 5.11 -15.89
CA ILE A 111 -7.02 4.70 -14.48
C ILE A 111 -8.14 3.67 -14.32
N GLU A 112 -7.80 2.55 -13.69
CA GLU A 112 -8.75 1.54 -13.23
C GLU A 112 -9.01 1.73 -11.74
N PHE A 113 -10.16 2.29 -11.43
CA PHE A 113 -10.52 2.64 -10.06
C PHE A 113 -10.95 1.42 -9.26
N ILE A 114 -10.51 1.37 -8.01
CA ILE A 114 -10.91 0.39 -7.01
C ILE A 114 -11.58 1.15 -5.88
N HIS A 115 -12.91 1.12 -5.87
CA HIS A 115 -13.71 1.80 -4.85
C HIS A 115 -14.06 0.82 -3.72
N PRO A 116 -13.58 1.03 -2.49
CA PRO A 116 -14.09 0.26 -1.36
C PRO A 116 -15.59 0.55 -1.16
N PRO A 117 -16.36 -0.41 -0.62
CA PRO A 117 -17.73 -0.14 -0.19
C PRO A 117 -17.76 0.99 0.84
N GLU A 118 -18.75 1.86 0.72
CA GLU A 118 -18.90 3.02 1.61
C GLU A 118 -19.10 2.57 3.05
N GLY A 119 -18.35 3.17 3.98
CA GLY A 119 -18.29 2.79 5.40
C GLY A 119 -17.43 1.57 5.71
N GLN A 120 -16.81 0.94 4.70
CA GLN A 120 -15.91 -0.22 4.86
C GLN A 120 -14.50 0.07 4.33
N GLU A 121 -14.13 1.34 4.17
CA GLU A 121 -12.86 1.77 3.60
C GLU A 121 -11.68 1.25 4.42
N THR A 122 -11.78 1.31 5.76
CA THR A 122 -10.70 0.87 6.65
C THR A 122 -10.49 -0.64 6.59
N GLU A 123 -11.56 -1.43 6.55
CA GLU A 123 -11.46 -2.89 6.47
C GLU A 123 -10.89 -3.31 5.12
N HIS A 124 -11.40 -2.73 4.02
CA HIS A 124 -10.91 -3.01 2.68
C HIS A 124 -9.44 -2.57 2.50
N PHE A 125 -9.06 -1.42 3.06
CA PHE A 125 -7.68 -0.96 3.08
C PHE A 125 -6.78 -1.96 3.82
N ASN A 126 -7.16 -2.38 5.03
CA ASN A 126 -6.38 -3.34 5.80
C ASN A 126 -6.24 -4.68 5.07
N LEU A 127 -7.30 -5.15 4.42
CA LEU A 127 -7.27 -6.37 3.62
C LEU A 127 -6.27 -6.25 2.48
N MET A 128 -6.36 -5.18 1.68
CA MET A 128 -5.45 -4.87 0.57
C MET A 128 -3.98 -4.83 1.04
N ILE A 129 -3.70 -4.14 2.15
CA ILE A 129 -2.35 -4.08 2.71
C ILE A 129 -1.87 -5.47 3.18
N SER A 130 -2.76 -6.25 3.81
CA SER A 130 -2.39 -7.56 4.35
C SER A 130 -2.21 -8.65 3.30
N SER A 131 -2.92 -8.56 2.17
CA SER A 131 -2.76 -9.50 1.06
C SER A 131 -1.49 -9.25 0.26
N GLY A 132 -0.99 -8.02 0.25
CA GLY A 132 0.12 -7.60 -0.60
C GLY A 132 -0.29 -7.37 -2.06
N ASP A 133 -1.57 -7.56 -2.40
CA ASP A 133 -2.14 -7.24 -3.71
C ASP A 133 -2.40 -5.72 -3.77
N LEU A 134 -1.31 -4.97 -3.82
CA LEU A 134 -1.35 -3.51 -3.80
C LEU A 134 -1.68 -2.96 -5.20
N PRO A 135 -2.55 -1.94 -5.29
CA PRO A 135 -2.70 -1.16 -6.51
C PRO A 135 -1.48 -0.26 -6.72
N ASP A 136 -1.41 0.38 -7.88
CA ASP A 136 -0.34 1.32 -8.21
C ASP A 136 -0.46 2.62 -7.41
N ILE A 137 -1.70 3.04 -7.12
CA ILE A 137 -2.01 4.29 -6.40
C ILE A 137 -3.00 3.99 -5.28
N ILE A 138 -2.76 4.56 -4.11
CA ILE A 138 -3.63 4.47 -2.94
C ILE A 138 -3.95 5.88 -2.44
N GLU A 139 -5.23 6.27 -2.46
CA GLU A 139 -5.69 7.48 -1.78
C GLU A 139 -5.78 7.22 -0.28
N GLN A 140 -5.65 8.28 0.51
CA GLN A 140 -5.76 8.21 1.98
C GLN A 140 -4.73 7.26 2.58
N GLY A 141 -3.50 7.30 2.08
CA GLY A 141 -2.41 6.43 2.51
C GLY A 141 -2.09 6.53 4.01
N GLU A 142 -2.50 7.61 4.67
CA GLU A 142 -2.39 7.81 6.12
C GLU A 142 -3.19 6.79 6.95
N ARG A 143 -4.12 6.05 6.32
CA ARG A 143 -4.80 4.89 6.91
C ARG A 143 -3.84 3.77 7.32
N TYR A 144 -2.62 3.75 6.78
CA TYR A 144 -1.61 2.77 7.15
C TYR A 144 -1.29 2.83 8.65
N LYS A 145 -1.30 1.66 9.31
CA LYS A 145 -1.05 1.58 10.75
C LYS A 145 0.39 2.01 11.07
N GLY A 146 0.51 3.12 11.80
CA GLY A 146 1.80 3.76 12.11
C GLY A 146 2.17 4.92 11.17
N GLY A 147 1.28 5.27 10.24
CA GLY A 147 1.38 6.44 9.37
C GLY A 147 2.30 6.26 8.17
N ILE A 148 2.39 7.31 7.35
CA ILE A 148 3.12 7.34 6.08
C ILE A 148 4.60 6.94 6.25
N ASN A 149 5.29 7.44 7.27
CA ASN A 149 6.71 7.15 7.48
C ASN A 149 6.96 5.65 7.71
N LYS A 150 6.06 4.98 8.45
CA LYS A 150 6.15 3.53 8.65
C LYS A 150 5.84 2.80 7.35
N ALA A 151 4.83 3.21 6.59
CA ALA A 151 4.51 2.61 5.30
C ALA A 151 5.68 2.68 4.31
N ILE A 152 6.43 3.79 4.29
CA ILE A 152 7.66 3.93 3.50
C ILE A 152 8.75 3.00 4.02
N ALA A 153 8.98 2.96 5.34
CA ALA A 153 9.98 2.08 5.95
C ALA A 153 9.67 0.58 5.72
N ASP A 154 8.38 0.22 5.68
CA ASP A 154 7.89 -1.13 5.42
C ASP A 154 7.84 -1.47 3.91
N GLY A 155 8.21 -0.52 3.03
CA GLY A 155 8.27 -0.72 1.58
C GLY A 155 6.91 -0.72 0.87
N ILE A 156 5.85 -0.30 1.55
CA ILE A 156 4.49 -0.23 1.01
C ILE A 156 4.32 1.00 0.12
N TYR A 157 4.89 2.14 0.52
CA TYR A 157 4.87 3.37 -0.28
C TYR A 157 6.27 3.78 -0.71
N ILE A 158 6.36 4.33 -1.92
CA ILE A 158 7.57 4.99 -2.39
C ILE A 158 7.64 6.43 -1.86
N ARG A 159 8.86 6.92 -1.62
CA ARG A 159 9.08 8.33 -1.32
C ARG A 159 8.99 9.14 -2.61
N LEU A 160 8.18 10.20 -2.60
CA LEU A 160 7.92 11.01 -3.80
C LEU A 160 8.82 12.24 -3.94
N ASN A 161 9.63 12.61 -2.93
CA ASN A 161 10.40 13.86 -2.94
C ASN A 161 11.26 14.02 -4.20
N GLU A 162 12.09 13.00 -4.49
CA GLU A 162 13.02 13.02 -5.61
C GLU A 162 12.30 12.92 -6.96
N LEU A 163 11.17 12.22 -7.00
CA LEU A 163 10.32 12.10 -8.20
C LEU A 163 9.57 13.41 -8.50
N VAL A 164 9.07 14.09 -7.47
CA VAL A 164 8.44 15.41 -7.60
C VAL A 164 9.46 16.43 -8.10
N ASP A 165 10.68 16.39 -7.55
CA ASP A 165 11.79 17.24 -7.97
C ASP A 165 12.14 17.10 -9.45
N LYS A 166 12.09 15.88 -9.97
CA LYS A 166 12.47 15.55 -11.34
C LYS A 166 11.31 15.68 -12.35
N TYR A 167 10.11 15.26 -11.98
CA TYR A 167 9.01 15.04 -12.92
C TYR A 167 7.75 15.87 -12.66
N ALA A 168 7.63 16.57 -11.52
CA ALA A 168 6.42 17.33 -11.18
C ALA A 168 6.68 18.87 -11.05
N PRO A 169 7.14 19.55 -12.10
CA PRO A 169 7.42 20.99 -12.10
C PRO A 169 6.19 21.84 -11.79
N ASN A 170 4.98 21.40 -12.15
CA ASN A 170 3.74 22.12 -11.82
C ASN A 170 3.45 22.08 -10.31
N PHE A 171 3.74 20.96 -9.66
CA PHE A 171 3.57 20.81 -8.22
C PHE A 171 4.53 21.72 -7.43
N LYS A 172 5.77 21.88 -7.89
CA LYS A 172 6.76 22.77 -7.24
C LYS A 172 6.48 24.27 -7.41
N LYS A 173 5.67 24.64 -8.39
CA LYS A 173 5.27 26.03 -8.66
C LYS A 173 4.05 26.47 -7.85
N SER A 174 3.43 25.56 -7.10
CA SER A 174 2.22 25.81 -6.31
C SER A 174 2.53 26.31 -4.90
#